data_AF-A0A8C4R4W4-F1
#
_entry.id   AF-A0A8C4R4W4-F1
#
_cell.length_a   1.000
_cell.length_b   1.000
_cell.length_c   1.000
_cell.angle_alpha   90.00
_cell.angle_beta   90.00
_cell.angle_gamma   90.00
#
_symmetry.space_group_name_H-M   'P 1'
#
loop_
_entity.id
_entity.type
_entity.pdbx_description
1 polymer ?
#
loop_
_entity_poly.entity_id
_entity_poly.type
_entity_poly.pdbx_seq_one_letter_code
_entity_poly.pdbx_strand_id
1 'polypeptide(L)'
;MLTSVCVIFTPQFMRHDPVEGRITEQRFGHMLLAYSGIASKKLKQMYKRLKKHFEDGPGVTFEEVQNFFTFLKNINDVDTALTFYHMAGASIDKLTMKQVARTVAGVELSDHVCNVVFALFDSDENGELSNKEFVAIMKQRLMRGLEKPKDMGFTRLLEAMWKCTKEASWQKISTLN
;
A
#
# COMPACT_ATOMS: atom_id res chain seq x y z
N MET A 1 -19.83 -2.88 5.07
CA MET A 1 -18.43 -2.56 4.65
C MET A 1 -17.51 -3.79 4.63
N LEU A 2 -17.66 -4.77 5.54
CA LEU A 2 -16.86 -6.02 5.53
C LEU A 2 -17.13 -6.92 4.31
N THR A 3 -18.36 -6.92 3.77
CA THR A 3 -18.77 -7.72 2.62
C THR A 3 -18.08 -7.33 1.30
N SER A 4 -17.84 -6.04 1.05
CA SER A 4 -17.22 -5.59 -0.21
C SER A 4 -15.74 -5.94 -0.34
N VAL A 5 -15.04 -6.11 0.79
CA VAL A 5 -13.62 -6.48 0.80
C VAL A 5 -13.47 -7.96 0.52
N CYS A 6 -14.27 -8.80 1.19
CA CYS A 6 -14.19 -10.25 1.02
C CYS A 6 -14.46 -10.65 -0.44
N VAL A 7 -15.42 -10.01 -1.13
CA VAL A 7 -15.81 -10.33 -2.52
C VAL A 7 -14.76 -9.93 -3.57
N ILE A 8 -13.97 -8.88 -3.34
CA ILE A 8 -12.87 -8.50 -4.26
C ILE A 8 -11.61 -9.33 -3.97
N PHE A 9 -11.41 -9.68 -2.71
CA PHE A 9 -10.19 -10.30 -2.24
C PHE A 9 -10.15 -11.82 -2.46
N THR A 10 -11.30 -12.51 -2.33
CA THR A 10 -11.40 -13.95 -2.62
C THR A 10 -10.98 -14.30 -4.05
N PRO A 11 -11.40 -13.58 -5.11
CA PRO A 11 -10.90 -13.82 -6.47
C PRO A 11 -9.39 -13.60 -6.62
N GLN A 12 -8.80 -12.59 -5.96
CA GLN A 12 -7.35 -12.33 -6.04
C GLN A 12 -6.54 -13.44 -5.35
N PHE A 13 -7.04 -13.93 -4.22
CA PHE A 13 -6.46 -15.07 -3.52
C PHE A 13 -6.56 -16.37 -4.34
N MET A 14 -7.73 -16.66 -4.89
CA MET A 14 -7.96 -17.85 -5.73
C MET A 14 -7.14 -17.83 -7.03
N ARG A 15 -6.86 -16.65 -7.60
CA ARG A 15 -5.98 -16.48 -8.77
C ARG A 15 -4.52 -16.87 -8.53
N HIS A 16 -4.13 -17.13 -7.28
CA HIS A 16 -2.79 -17.54 -6.93
C HIS A 16 -2.65 -19.03 -6.62
N ASP A 17 -3.64 -19.84 -7.04
CA ASP A 17 -3.66 -21.30 -6.92
C ASP A 17 -3.32 -21.76 -5.49
N PRO A 18 -4.15 -21.40 -4.50
CA PRO A 18 -3.88 -21.79 -3.12
C PRO A 18 -3.90 -23.31 -2.98
N VAL A 19 -2.83 -23.88 -2.45
CA VAL A 19 -2.75 -25.30 -2.08
C VAL A 19 -3.19 -25.40 -0.63
N GLU A 20 -4.22 -26.19 -0.35
CA GLU A 20 -4.82 -26.33 1.00
C GLU A 20 -5.27 -24.99 1.64
N GLY A 21 -5.70 -24.02 0.82
CA GLY A 21 -6.15 -22.72 1.34
C GLY A 21 -5.01 -21.80 1.80
N ARG A 22 -3.78 -22.07 1.40
CA ARG A 22 -2.60 -21.24 1.63
C ARG A 22 -1.97 -20.79 0.32
N ILE A 23 -1.50 -19.55 0.28
CA ILE A 23 -0.68 -19.03 -0.81
C ILE A 23 0.78 -19.01 -0.39
N THR A 24 1.70 -19.19 -1.32
CA THR A 24 3.13 -19.08 -1.00
C THR A 24 3.49 -17.62 -0.64
N GLU A 25 4.55 -17.45 0.13
CA GLU A 25 5.07 -16.15 0.57
C GLU A 25 5.48 -15.29 -0.63
N GLN A 26 5.96 -15.92 -1.71
CA GLN A 26 6.23 -15.24 -2.98
C GLN A 26 4.95 -14.67 -3.60
N ARG A 27 3.85 -15.42 -3.60
CA ARG A 27 2.56 -14.95 -4.11
C ARG A 27 2.00 -13.84 -3.23
N PHE A 28 2.09 -13.98 -1.91
CA PHE A 28 1.72 -12.93 -0.98
C PHE A 28 2.54 -11.65 -1.22
N GLY A 29 3.86 -11.77 -1.36
CA GLY A 29 4.73 -10.64 -1.68
C GLY A 29 4.44 -10.01 -3.04
N HIS A 30 4.16 -10.81 -4.06
CA HIS A 30 3.70 -10.31 -5.36
C HIS A 30 2.40 -9.51 -5.23
N MET A 31 1.46 -10.00 -4.45
CA MET A 31 0.20 -9.31 -4.20
C MET A 31 0.44 -7.99 -3.47
N LEU A 32 1.33 -7.97 -2.46
CA LEU A 32 1.72 -6.76 -1.73
C LEU A 32 2.41 -5.71 -2.60
N LEU A 33 3.30 -6.15 -3.49
CA LEU A 33 4.08 -5.26 -4.34
C LEU A 33 3.40 -4.95 -5.67
N ALA A 34 2.29 -5.61 -6.00
CA ALA A 34 1.51 -5.33 -7.18
C ALA A 34 1.13 -3.84 -7.21
N TYR A 35 1.47 -3.17 -8.30
CA TYR A 35 1.13 -1.76 -8.55
C TYR A 35 1.78 -0.72 -7.62
N SER A 36 2.75 -1.12 -6.78
CA SER A 36 3.56 -0.26 -5.91
C SER A 36 4.43 0.76 -6.64
N GLY A 37 4.58 0.66 -7.98
CA GLY A 37 5.40 1.58 -8.78
C GLY A 37 6.90 1.50 -8.46
N ILE A 38 7.34 0.48 -7.74
CA ILE A 38 8.75 0.23 -7.41
C ILE A 38 9.52 -0.07 -8.70
N ALA A 39 10.75 0.45 -8.78
CA ALA A 39 11.66 0.15 -9.88
C ALA A 39 11.90 -1.37 -10.02
N SER A 40 11.86 -1.87 -11.25
CA SER A 40 11.97 -3.31 -11.55
C SER A 40 13.21 -3.98 -10.93
N LYS A 41 14.32 -3.24 -10.78
CA LYS A 41 15.55 -3.72 -10.11
C LYS A 41 15.36 -3.97 -8.61
N LYS A 42 14.76 -3.03 -7.86
CA LYS A 42 14.49 -3.17 -6.41
C LYS A 42 13.47 -4.29 -6.18
N LEU A 43 12.44 -4.35 -7.02
CA LEU A 43 11.40 -5.39 -6.96
C LEU A 43 11.96 -6.81 -7.19
N LYS A 44 12.87 -7.00 -8.17
CA LYS A 44 13.58 -8.29 -8.36
C LYS A 44 14.43 -8.67 -7.15
N GLN A 45 15.08 -7.71 -6.49
CA GLN A 45 15.87 -7.97 -5.28
C GLN A 45 14.99 -8.42 -4.12
N MET A 46 13.83 -7.77 -3.91
CA MET A 46 12.86 -8.13 -2.88
C MET A 46 12.32 -9.56 -3.09
N TYR A 47 11.99 -9.95 -4.32
CA TYR A 47 11.56 -11.32 -4.62
C TYR A 47 12.68 -12.35 -4.42
N LYS A 48 13.93 -12.01 -4.75
CA LYS A 48 15.07 -12.89 -4.50
C LYS A 48 15.28 -13.13 -3.00
N ARG A 49 15.11 -12.09 -2.18
CA ARG A 49 15.16 -12.19 -0.71
C ARG A 49 14.04 -13.07 -0.16
N LEU A 50 12.80 -12.85 -0.61
CA LEU A 50 11.68 -13.71 -0.23
C LEU A 50 11.93 -15.18 -0.57
N LYS A 51 12.39 -15.47 -1.78
CA LYS A 51 12.71 -16.85 -2.18
C LYS A 51 13.78 -17.48 -1.30
N LYS A 52 14.80 -16.71 -0.91
CA LYS A 52 15.89 -17.18 -0.03
C LYS A 52 15.41 -17.43 1.41
N HIS A 53 14.55 -16.58 1.95
CA HIS A 53 14.07 -16.71 3.33
C HIS A 53 12.95 -17.75 3.50
N PHE A 54 12.19 -18.03 2.45
CA PHE A 54 10.99 -18.87 2.50
C PHE A 54 10.98 -19.90 1.36
N GLU A 55 12.07 -20.65 1.20
CA GLU A 55 12.17 -21.71 0.20
C GLU A 55 11.19 -22.86 0.51
N ASP A 56 11.06 -23.23 1.79
CA ASP A 56 10.10 -24.22 2.33
C ASP A 56 9.15 -23.56 3.37
N GLY A 57 8.59 -22.40 3.02
CA GLY A 57 7.69 -21.66 3.91
C GLY A 57 6.35 -22.40 4.15
N PRO A 58 5.70 -22.22 5.32
CA PRO A 58 4.41 -22.82 5.63
C PRO A 58 3.24 -22.23 4.81
N GLY A 59 3.49 -21.21 3.99
CA GLY A 59 2.47 -20.46 3.27
C GLY A 59 1.73 -19.47 4.19
N VAL A 60 0.91 -18.62 3.57
CA VAL A 60 0.08 -17.63 4.25
C VAL A 60 -1.40 -17.96 4.01
N THR A 61 -2.17 -18.04 5.08
CA THR A 61 -3.61 -18.35 5.04
C THR A 61 -4.44 -17.16 4.59
N PHE A 62 -5.67 -17.41 4.11
CA PHE A 62 -6.58 -16.32 3.72
C PHE A 62 -6.87 -15.33 4.86
N GLU A 63 -7.04 -15.81 6.10
CA GLU A 63 -7.32 -14.97 7.27
C GLU A 63 -6.16 -14.02 7.57
N GLU A 64 -4.93 -14.55 7.57
CA GLU A 64 -3.71 -13.76 7.77
C GLU A 64 -3.55 -12.67 6.71
N VAL A 65 -3.82 -13.02 5.45
CA VAL A 65 -3.82 -12.05 4.37
C VAL A 65 -4.92 -11.01 4.60
N GLN A 66 -6.15 -11.41 4.92
CA GLN A 66 -7.27 -10.48 5.16
C GLN A 66 -6.98 -9.50 6.32
N ASN A 67 -6.39 -9.98 7.41
CA ASN A 67 -6.00 -9.17 8.56
C ASN A 67 -4.93 -8.15 8.15
N PHE A 68 -3.93 -8.57 7.39
CA PHE A 68 -2.91 -7.65 6.87
C PHE A 68 -3.48 -6.57 5.95
N PHE A 69 -4.43 -6.91 5.08
CA PHE A 69 -5.07 -5.92 4.22
C PHE A 69 -6.00 -4.99 4.99
N THR A 70 -6.62 -5.44 6.08
CA THR A 70 -7.39 -4.58 6.97
C THR A 70 -6.48 -3.61 7.71
N PHE A 71 -5.31 -4.05 8.15
CA PHE A 71 -4.25 -3.18 8.66
C PHE A 71 -3.86 -2.11 7.62
N LEU A 72 -3.63 -2.50 6.36
CA LEU A 72 -3.31 -1.56 5.30
C LEU A 72 -4.42 -0.54 5.01
N LYS A 73 -5.71 -0.88 5.16
CA LYS A 73 -6.78 0.13 4.93
C LYS A 73 -6.67 1.33 5.86
N ASN A 74 -6.13 1.13 7.06
CA ASN A 74 -5.91 2.18 8.05
C ASN A 74 -4.49 2.76 7.95
N ILE A 75 -3.82 2.71 6.79
CA ILE A 75 -2.40 3.11 6.65
C ILE A 75 -2.14 4.57 7.07
N ASN A 76 -3.13 5.46 6.95
CA ASN A 76 -2.98 6.87 7.31
C ASN A 76 -2.84 7.04 8.83
N ASP A 77 -3.64 6.31 9.59
CA ASP A 77 -3.58 6.30 11.04
C ASP A 77 -2.35 5.52 11.52
N VAL A 78 -1.99 4.44 10.83
CA VAL A 78 -0.77 3.67 11.07
C VAL A 78 0.48 4.52 10.85
N ASP A 79 0.53 5.32 9.78
CA ASP A 79 1.64 6.25 9.50
C ASP A 79 1.80 7.26 10.63
N THR A 80 0.68 7.84 11.08
CA THR A 80 0.66 8.78 12.20
C THR A 80 1.20 8.10 13.47
N ALA A 81 0.71 6.91 13.81
CA ALA A 81 1.17 6.16 14.98
C ALA A 81 2.66 5.81 14.90
N LEU A 82 3.12 5.27 13.78
CA LEU A 82 4.54 4.91 13.58
C LEU A 82 5.45 6.14 13.58
N THR A 83 4.98 7.29 13.10
CA THR A 83 5.69 8.57 13.19
C THR A 83 5.87 8.98 14.65
N PHE A 84 4.85 8.82 15.51
CA PHE A 84 4.98 9.08 16.94
C PHE A 84 6.01 8.16 17.62
N TYR A 85 6.02 6.87 17.29
CA TYR A 85 7.04 5.93 17.80
C TYR A 85 8.45 6.35 17.36
N HIS A 86 8.62 6.71 16.08
CA HIS A 86 9.90 7.18 15.55
C HIS A 86 10.37 8.47 16.23
N MET A 87 9.46 9.43 16.47
CA MET A 87 9.76 10.66 17.19
C MET A 87 10.16 10.42 18.65
N ALA A 88 9.65 9.36 19.28
CA ALA A 88 10.05 8.93 20.62
C ALA A 88 11.42 8.21 20.65
N GLY A 89 12.10 8.09 19.50
CA GLY A 89 13.37 7.40 19.37
C GLY A 89 13.26 5.88 19.30
N ALA A 90 12.06 5.32 19.13
CA ALA A 90 11.87 3.90 18.93
C ALA A 90 12.05 3.52 17.45
N SER A 91 12.68 2.37 17.21
CA SER A 91 12.73 1.75 15.89
C SER A 91 11.46 0.93 15.62
N ILE A 92 11.15 0.74 14.34
CA ILE A 92 9.95 -0.01 13.94
C ILE A 92 10.35 -1.48 13.77
N ASP A 93 10.30 -2.20 14.86
CA ASP A 93 10.49 -3.65 14.90
C ASP A 93 9.17 -4.41 14.72
N LYS A 94 9.26 -5.74 14.68
CA LYS A 94 8.09 -6.62 14.49
C LYS A 94 7.07 -6.46 15.62
N LEU A 95 7.53 -6.25 16.85
CA LEU A 95 6.67 -6.08 18.02
C LEU A 95 5.87 -4.78 17.92
N THR A 96 6.53 -3.69 17.58
CA THR A 96 5.90 -2.38 17.36
C THR A 96 4.87 -2.45 16.25
N MET A 97 5.18 -3.13 15.12
CA MET A 97 4.21 -3.29 14.03
C MET A 97 2.97 -4.08 14.48
N LYS A 98 3.13 -5.19 15.22
CA LYS A 98 2.00 -5.95 15.78
C LYS A 98 1.17 -5.13 16.75
N GLN A 99 1.83 -4.35 17.61
CA GLN A 99 1.15 -3.49 18.57
C GLN A 99 0.34 -2.40 17.88
N VAL A 100 0.91 -1.72 16.89
CA VAL A 100 0.22 -0.72 16.08
C VAL A 100 -0.93 -1.34 15.30
N ALA A 101 -0.77 -2.54 14.74
CA ALA A 101 -1.86 -3.22 14.05
C ALA A 101 -3.04 -3.53 14.98
N ARG A 102 -2.76 -3.96 16.21
CA ARG A 102 -3.79 -4.22 17.22
C ARG A 102 -4.47 -2.93 17.69
N THR A 103 -3.72 -1.87 17.97
CA THR A 103 -4.26 -0.63 18.56
C THR A 103 -4.94 0.27 17.55
N VAL A 104 -4.39 0.39 16.33
CA VAL A 104 -4.89 1.31 15.30
C VAL A 104 -5.89 0.63 14.38
N ALA A 105 -5.59 -0.59 13.94
CA ALA A 105 -6.43 -1.28 12.96
C ALA A 105 -7.35 -2.36 13.58
N GLY A 106 -7.22 -2.64 14.88
CA GLY A 106 -8.05 -3.62 15.57
C GLY A 106 -7.86 -5.06 15.07
N VAL A 107 -6.71 -5.37 14.47
CA VAL A 107 -6.41 -6.69 13.88
C VAL A 107 -5.14 -7.28 14.46
N GLU A 108 -5.10 -8.60 14.54
CA GLU A 108 -3.91 -9.34 14.95
C GLU A 108 -3.15 -9.83 13.71
N LEU A 109 -1.87 -9.45 13.65
CA LEU A 109 -0.95 -9.94 12.63
C LEU A 109 -0.16 -11.11 13.20
N SER A 110 -0.06 -12.20 12.43
CA SER A 110 0.77 -13.35 12.81
C SER A 110 2.25 -13.00 12.70
N ASP A 111 3.08 -13.71 13.48
CA ASP A 111 4.54 -13.56 13.41
C ASP A 111 5.07 -13.90 12.01
N HIS A 112 4.46 -14.90 11.36
CA HIS A 112 4.81 -15.29 10.00
C HIS A 112 4.59 -14.15 9.00
N VAL A 113 3.41 -13.53 9.00
CA VAL A 113 3.13 -12.37 8.14
C VAL A 113 4.11 -11.24 8.39
N CYS A 114 4.41 -10.95 9.66
CA CYS A 114 5.39 -9.92 10.02
C CYS A 114 6.78 -10.27 9.47
N ASN A 115 7.21 -11.53 9.56
CA ASN A 115 8.48 -11.99 9.00
C ASN A 115 8.54 -11.80 7.48
N VAL A 116 7.47 -12.14 6.77
CA VAL A 116 7.40 -12.00 5.30
C VAL A 116 7.44 -10.52 4.88
N VAL A 117 6.75 -9.65 5.62
CA VAL A 117 6.78 -8.19 5.39
C VAL A 117 8.15 -7.61 5.67
N PHE A 118 8.80 -7.99 6.78
CA PHE A 118 10.15 -7.52 7.09
C PHE A 118 11.14 -8.01 6.04
N ALA A 119 11.11 -9.28 5.63
CA ALA A 119 11.98 -9.80 4.56
C ALA A 119 11.82 -9.07 3.21
N LEU A 120 10.66 -8.45 2.97
CA LEU A 120 10.42 -7.62 1.80
C LEU A 120 11.02 -6.22 1.95
N PHE A 121 10.74 -5.54 3.06
CA PHE A 121 10.99 -4.09 3.20
C PHE A 121 12.27 -3.74 3.96
N ASP A 122 12.74 -4.62 4.85
CA ASP A 122 14.04 -4.52 5.50
C ASP A 122 15.12 -4.86 4.46
N SER A 123 15.90 -3.86 4.07
CA SER A 123 16.89 -4.00 2.98
C SER A 123 18.29 -4.29 3.46
N ASP A 124 18.58 -4.00 4.72
CA ASP A 124 19.82 -4.23 5.42
C ASP A 124 19.76 -5.41 6.41
N GLU A 125 18.60 -6.04 6.56
CA GLU A 125 18.37 -7.21 7.42
C GLU A 125 18.70 -6.91 8.89
N ASN A 126 18.51 -5.65 9.31
CA ASN A 126 18.82 -5.19 10.66
C ASN A 126 17.66 -5.44 11.66
N GLY A 127 16.50 -5.90 11.17
CA GLY A 127 15.31 -6.17 11.98
C GLY A 127 14.42 -4.95 12.20
N GLU A 128 14.71 -3.83 11.54
CA GLU A 128 14.00 -2.55 11.67
C GLU A 128 13.49 -2.07 10.30
N LEU A 129 12.27 -1.53 10.28
CA LEU A 129 11.72 -0.94 9.07
C LEU A 129 11.94 0.57 9.03
N SER A 130 12.40 1.06 7.88
CA SER A 130 12.33 2.49 7.58
C SER A 130 10.86 2.89 7.39
N ASN A 131 10.33 3.68 8.34
CA ASN A 131 8.97 4.22 8.31
C ASN A 131 8.64 4.81 6.95
N LYS A 132 9.53 5.66 6.42
CA LYS A 132 9.34 6.37 5.16
C LYS A 132 9.21 5.41 3.98
N GLU A 133 10.07 4.39 3.89
CA GLU A 133 10.02 3.46 2.75
C GLU A 133 8.80 2.54 2.83
N PHE A 134 8.53 1.97 4.01
CA PHE A 134 7.40 1.06 4.20
C PHE A 134 6.07 1.78 3.93
N VAL A 135 5.83 2.92 4.59
CA VAL A 135 4.57 3.67 4.44
C VAL A 135 4.43 4.22 3.02
N ALA A 136 5.49 4.75 2.40
CA ALA A 136 5.40 5.29 1.04
C ALA A 136 4.94 4.22 0.03
N ILE A 137 5.52 3.02 0.10
CA ILE A 137 5.14 1.91 -0.78
C ILE A 137 3.69 1.48 -0.51
N MET A 138 3.29 1.39 0.75
CA MET A 138 1.94 0.96 1.13
C MET A 138 0.87 2.00 0.77
N LYS A 139 1.14 3.29 0.97
CA LYS A 139 0.27 4.37 0.50
C LYS A 139 0.14 4.33 -1.01
N GLN A 140 1.24 4.27 -1.76
CA GLN A 140 1.19 4.24 -3.23
C GLN A 140 0.32 3.10 -3.79
N ARG A 141 0.27 1.97 -3.09
CA ARG A 141 -0.61 0.84 -3.40
C ARG A 141 -2.10 1.15 -3.17
N LEU A 142 -2.44 1.78 -2.04
CA LEU A 142 -3.83 2.07 -1.64
C LEU A 142 -4.44 3.24 -2.41
N MET A 143 -3.64 4.27 -2.67
CA MET A 143 -4.09 5.54 -3.27
C MET A 143 -4.53 5.35 -4.74
N ARG A 144 -4.22 4.22 -5.38
CA ARG A 144 -4.73 3.92 -6.73
C ARG A 144 -6.17 3.40 -6.76
N GLY A 145 -6.78 3.13 -5.61
CA GLY A 145 -8.22 2.91 -5.48
C GLY A 145 -9.05 4.18 -5.24
N LEU A 146 -8.43 5.28 -4.79
CA LEU A 146 -9.14 6.49 -4.33
C LEU A 146 -8.60 7.84 -4.87
N GLU A 147 -7.40 7.90 -5.46
CA GLU A 147 -6.74 9.15 -5.90
C GLU A 147 -6.26 9.13 -7.33
N LYS A 148 -7.08 8.53 -8.20
CA LYS A 148 -7.18 9.11 -9.53
C LYS A 148 -8.65 9.35 -9.83
N PRO A 149 -9.22 10.54 -9.53
CA PRO A 149 -9.85 11.20 -10.68
C PRO A 149 -8.78 11.14 -11.77
N LYS A 150 -9.10 10.57 -12.94
CA LYS A 150 -8.23 10.75 -14.11
C LYS A 150 -7.84 12.22 -14.09
N ASP A 151 -6.59 12.52 -13.79
CA ASP A 151 -6.00 13.84 -14.03
C ASP A 151 -6.06 14.01 -15.54
N MET A 152 -7.25 14.34 -16.05
CA MET A 152 -7.40 14.94 -17.35
C MET A 152 -6.78 16.32 -17.16
N GLY A 153 -5.46 16.44 -17.32
CA GLY A 153 -4.80 17.74 -17.44
C GLY A 153 -5.49 18.65 -18.47
N PHE A 154 -6.28 18.05 -19.36
CA PHE A 154 -7.22 18.72 -20.25
C PHE A 154 -8.37 19.49 -19.56
N THR A 155 -8.89 19.09 -18.39
CA THR A 155 -9.99 19.84 -17.74
C THR A 155 -9.49 21.13 -17.12
N ARG A 156 -8.29 21.14 -16.50
CA ARG A 156 -7.64 22.39 -16.04
C ARG A 156 -7.23 23.29 -17.20
N LEU A 157 -6.82 22.70 -18.33
CA LEU A 157 -6.51 23.46 -19.54
C LEU A 157 -7.78 24.06 -20.18
N LEU A 158 -8.88 23.30 -20.20
CA LEU A 158 -10.18 23.77 -20.69
C LEU A 158 -10.80 24.81 -19.75
N GLU A 159 -10.66 24.68 -18.43
CA GLU A 159 -11.07 25.70 -17.46
C GLU A 159 -10.24 26.97 -17.62
N ALA A 160 -8.92 26.87 -17.77
CA ALA A 160 -8.05 28.02 -18.01
C ALA A 160 -8.38 28.70 -19.35
N MET A 161 -8.60 27.93 -20.41
CA MET A 161 -9.00 28.44 -21.73
C MET A 161 -10.38 29.11 -21.68
N TRP A 162 -11.37 28.51 -21.02
CA TRP A 162 -12.72 29.06 -20.85
C TRP A 162 -12.69 30.36 -20.05
N LYS A 163 -11.86 30.43 -19.01
CA LYS A 163 -11.69 31.64 -18.19
C LYS A 163 -11.06 32.78 -18.99
N CYS A 164 -10.07 32.49 -19.83
CA CYS A 164 -9.47 33.49 -20.72
C CYS A 164 -10.40 33.95 -21.86
N THR A 165 -11.23 33.06 -22.42
CA THR A 165 -12.19 33.46 -23.48
C THR A 165 -13.37 34.28 -22.93
N LYS A 166 -13.80 34.01 -21.69
CA LYS A 166 -14.85 34.79 -21.01
C LYS A 166 -14.40 36.20 -20.66
N GLU A 167 -13.14 36.38 -20.29
CA GLU A 167 -12.56 37.71 -20.02
C GLU A 167 -12.31 38.50 -21.32
N ALA A 168 -11.89 37.84 -22.41
CA ALA A 168 -11.71 38.47 -23.72
C ALA A 168 -13.04 38.91 -24.38
N SER A 169 -14.13 38.19 -24.12
CA SER A 169 -15.47 38.54 -24.63
C SER A 169 -16.13 39.68 -23.84
N TRP A 170 -15.83 39.81 -22.54
CA TRP A 170 -16.28 40.95 -21.74
C TRP A 170 -15.58 42.27 -22.11
N GLN A 171 -14.29 42.24 -22.47
CA GLN A 171 -13.58 43.47 -22.89
C GLN A 171 -14.02 44.00 -24.26
N LYS A 172 -14.50 43.14 -25.16
CA LYS A 172 -15.02 43.56 -26.48
C LYS A 172 -16.41 44.20 -26.41
N ILE A 173 -17.22 43.86 -25.40
CA ILE A 173 -18.58 44.41 -25.22
C ILE A 173 -18.52 45.78 -24.52
N SER A 174 -17.53 46.05 -23.67
CA SER A 174 -17.37 47.36 -23.00
C SER A 174 -16.78 48.47 -23.88
N THR A 175 -16.33 48.17 -25.09
CA THR A 175 -15.74 49.15 -26.04
C THR A 175 -16.64 49.45 -27.24
N LEU A 176 -17.86 48.91 -27.28
CA LEU A 176 -18.85 49.11 -28.37
C LEU A 176 -20.17 49.74 -27.89
N ASN A 177 -20.20 50.32 -26.68
CA ASN A 177 -21.28 51.20 -26.20
C ASN A 177 -20.68 52.53 -25.72
#